data_AF-A0A5K1G4U5-F1
#
_entry.id   AF-A0A5K1G4U5-F1
#
_cell.length_a   1.000
_cell.length_b   1.000
_cell.length_c   1.000
_cell.angle_alpha   90.00
_cell.angle_beta   90.00
_cell.angle_gamma   90.00
#
_symmetry.space_group_name_H-M   'P 1'
#
loop_
_entity.id
_entity.type
_entity.pdbx_description
1 polymer ?
#
loop_
_entity_poly.entity_id
_entity_poly.type
_entity_poly.pdbx_seq_one_letter_code
_entity_poly.pdbx_strand_id
1 'polypeptide(L)' 'LEAMGAEAFPVAISDVIASHLLNESDTTPTKRSAAMNELLVMIMEIGLSCSRVSPNERMDMKEVVVGLRRIR' A
#
# COMPACT_ATOMS: atom_id res chain seq x y z
N LEU A 1 21.25 -17.43 6.32
CA LEU A 1 20.24 -18.41 6.76
C LEU A 1 20.33 -18.44 8.28
N GLU A 2 19.37 -18.02 9.08
CA GLU A 2 17.92 -17.79 8.93
C GLU A 2 17.54 -16.88 10.12
N ALA A 3 16.93 -15.73 9.86
CA ALA A 3 16.08 -15.01 10.82
C ALA A 3 15.24 -13.98 10.07
N MET A 4 14.65 -14.38 8.93
CA MET A 4 13.61 -13.63 8.25
C MET A 4 12.29 -14.31 8.62
N GLY A 5 11.88 -14.15 9.88
CA GLY A 5 10.91 -15.05 10.51
C GLY A 5 10.28 -14.49 11.77
N ALA A 6 9.79 -13.26 11.70
CA ALA A 6 8.64 -12.82 12.48
C ALA A 6 8.03 -11.69 11.66
N GLU A 7 6.78 -11.87 11.23
CA GLU A 7 6.00 -10.87 10.51
C GLU A 7 6.20 -9.51 11.17
N ALA A 8 6.97 -8.63 10.54
CA ALA A 8 6.90 -7.21 10.81
C ALA A 8 5.57 -6.76 10.21
N PHE A 9 4.46 -7.11 10.87
CA PHE A 9 3.18 -6.48 10.59
C PHE A 9 3.44 -4.99 10.77
N PRO A 10 3.28 -4.18 9.72
CA PRO A 10 3.76 -2.83 9.79
C PRO A 10 2.71 -2.03 10.55
N VAL A 11 2.69 -2.17 11.88
CA VAL A 11 1.79 -1.49 12.81
C VAL A 11 1.84 0.01 12.54
N ALA A 12 3.05 0.55 12.37
CA ALA A 12 3.27 1.96 12.02
C ALA A 12 2.73 2.34 10.64
N ILE A 13 2.58 1.39 9.71
CA ILE A 13 1.97 1.66 8.40
C ILE A 13 0.44 1.63 8.49
N SER A 14 -0.13 0.81 9.38
CA SER A 14 -1.57 0.86 9.69
C SER A 14 -2.01 2.24 10.16
N ASP A 15 -1.13 2.99 10.83
CA ASP A 15 -1.39 4.35 11.30
C ASP A 15 -1.42 5.38 10.16
N VAL A 16 -0.78 5.06 9.03
CA VAL A 16 -0.74 5.92 7.83
C VAL A 16 -1.92 5.63 6.90
N ILE A 17 -2.41 4.39 6.87
CA ILE A 17 -3.63 4.04 6.13
C ILE A 17 -4.83 4.61 6.87
N ALA A 18 -5.53 5.55 6.23
CA ALA A 18 -6.72 6.12 6.83
C ALA A 18 -7.77 5.02 7.09
N SER A 19 -8.32 4.98 8.30
CA SER A 19 -9.24 3.94 8.76
C SER A 19 -10.45 3.76 7.83
N HIS A 20 -10.89 4.81 7.15
CA HIS A 20 -12.00 4.76 6.18
C HIS A 20 -11.71 3.94 4.92
N LEU A 21 -10.45 3.64 4.60
CA LEU A 21 -10.06 2.76 3.49
C LEU A 21 -10.23 1.27 3.85
N LEU A 22 -10.38 0.96 5.13
CA LEU A 22 -10.61 -0.38 5.64
C LEU A 22 -12.06 -0.43 6.11
N ASN A 23 -12.94 -1.11 5.40
CA ASN A 23 -14.33 -1.25 5.83
C ASN A 23 -14.37 -1.93 7.21
N GLU A 24 -14.62 -1.13 8.24
CA GLU A 24 -14.41 -1.52 9.64
C GLU A 24 -15.49 -2.49 10.15
N SER A 25 -16.60 -2.62 9.42
CA SER A 25 -17.82 -3.21 9.95
C SER A 25 -17.88 -4.75 9.96
N ASP A 26 -17.15 -5.49 9.11
CA ASP A 26 -17.49 -6.92 8.89
C ASP A 26 -16.31 -7.86 8.54
N THR A 27 -15.06 -7.47 8.77
CA THR A 27 -13.90 -8.29 8.36
C THR A 27 -13.18 -8.89 9.56
N THR A 28 -12.95 -10.21 9.54
CA THR A 28 -12.06 -10.88 10.50
C THR A 28 -10.67 -10.24 10.46
N PRO A 29 -9.87 -10.31 11.55
CA PRO A 29 -8.52 -9.73 11.59
C PRO A 29 -7.64 -10.11 10.39
N THR A 30 -7.75 -11.36 9.92
CA THR A 30 -7.03 -11.87 8.74
C THR A 30 -7.49 -11.24 7.41
N LYS A 31 -8.79 -10.98 7.25
CA LYS A 31 -9.31 -10.30 6.05
C LYS A 31 -8.87 -8.84 6.04
N ARG A 32 -8.88 -8.20 7.22
CA ARG A 32 -8.38 -6.84 7.39
C ARG A 32 -6.89 -6.76 7.03
N SER A 33 -6.05 -7.68 7.53
CA SER A 33 -4.63 -7.69 7.20
C SER A 33 -4.36 -7.93 5.72
N ALA A 34 -5.11 -8.82 5.07
CA ALA A 34 -5.01 -9.03 3.62
C ALA A 34 -5.36 -7.75 2.83
N ALA A 35 -6.48 -7.10 3.16
CA ALA A 35 -6.88 -5.84 2.52
C ALA A 35 -5.84 -4.73 2.74
N MET A 36 -5.26 -4.63 3.94
CA MET A 36 -4.16 -3.71 4.21
C MET A 36 -2.95 -4.01 3.32
N ASN A 37 -2.54 -5.27 3.20
CA ASN A 37 -1.41 -5.66 2.37
C ASN A 37 -1.65 -5.30 0.89
N GLU A 38 -2.86 -5.50 0.36
CA GLU A 38 -3.23 -5.12 -1.00
C GLU A 38 -3.12 -3.60 -1.22
N LEU A 39 -3.67 -2.80 -0.29
CA LEU A 39 -3.57 -1.34 -0.35
C LEU A 39 -2.11 -0.88 -0.30
N LEU A 40 -1.28 -1.52 0.52
CA LEU A 40 0.13 -1.18 0.65
C LEU A 40 0.94 -1.50 -0.58
N VAL A 41 0.70 -2.66 -1.20
CA VAL A 41 1.35 -3.00 -2.46
C VAL A 41 1.03 -1.93 -3.50
N MET A 42 -0.23 -1.56 -3.68
CA MET A 42 -0.62 -0.53 -4.66
C MET A 42 0.02 0.84 -4.37
N ILE A 43 0.01 1.30 -3.12
CA ILE A 43 0.62 2.59 -2.73
C ILE A 43 2.13 2.57 -2.96
N MET A 44 2.80 1.48 -2.56
CA MET A 44 4.25 1.34 -2.73
C MET A 44 4.65 1.27 -4.20
N GLU A 45 3.89 0.57 -5.05
CA GLU A 45 4.15 0.50 -6.50
C GLU A 45 4.05 1.87 -7.17
N ILE A 46 3.03 2.66 -6.83
CA ILE A 46 2.87 4.04 -7.31
C ILE A 46 4.03 4.90 -6.79
N GLY A 47 4.31 4.84 -5.49
CA GLY A 47 5.37 5.62 -4.85
C GLY A 47 6.76 5.32 -5.43
N LEU A 48 7.09 4.04 -5.63
CA LEU A 48 8.34 3.59 -6.24
C LEU A 48 8.45 4.08 -7.69
N SER A 49 7.36 3.97 -8.45
CA SER A 49 7.32 4.43 -9.84
C SER A 49 7.46 5.96 -9.95
N CYS A 50 6.94 6.72 -9.00
CA CYS A 50 7.13 8.17 -8.91
C CYS A 50 8.56 8.56 -8.48
N SER A 51 9.22 7.70 -7.71
CA SER A 51 10.52 7.97 -7.08
C SER A 51 11.72 7.51 -7.91
N ARG A 52 11.52 7.10 -9.17
CA ARG A 52 12.64 6.70 -10.03
C ARG A 52 13.64 7.84 -10.20
N VAL A 53 14.92 7.48 -10.23
CA VAL A 53 16.04 8.43 -10.28
C VAL A 53 15.94 9.30 -11.54
N SER A 54 15.77 8.65 -12.70
CA SER A 54 15.58 9.33 -13.98
C SER A 54 14.16 9.90 -14.09
N PRO A 55 13.98 11.20 -14.39
CA PRO A 55 12.66 11.79 -14.59
C PRO A 55 11.84 11.11 -15.69
N ASN A 56 12.50 10.67 -16.77
CA ASN A 56 11.85 10.05 -17.93
C ASN A 56 11.34 8.63 -17.66
N GLU A 57 11.80 8.00 -16.58
CA GLU A 57 11.36 6.68 -16.18
C GLU A 57 10.18 6.72 -15.21
N ARG A 58 9.90 7.89 -14.62
CA ARG A 58 8.82 8.06 -13.66
C ARG A 58 7.47 7.86 -14.35
N MET A 59 6.53 7.31 -13.60
CA MET A 59 5.15 7.18 -14.05
C MET A 59 4.57 8.55 -14.41
N ASP A 60 3.81 8.63 -15.51
CA ASP A 60 3.12 9.87 -15.89
C ASP A 60 2.12 10.28 -14.80
N MET A 61 2.05 11.58 -14.49
CA MET A 61 1.18 12.07 -13.41
C MET A 61 -0.30 11.76 -13.65
N LYS A 62 -0.75 11.60 -14.89
CA LYS A 62 -2.12 11.16 -15.20
C LYS A 62 -2.33 9.71 -14.76
N GLU A 63 -1.36 8.84 -15.00
CA GLU A 63 -1.40 7.44 -14.57
C GLU A 63 -1.32 7.33 -13.04
N VAL A 64 -0.53 8.19 -12.38
CA VAL A 64 -0.51 8.29 -10.90
C VAL A 64 -1.91 8.61 -10.36
N VAL A 65 -2.61 9.58 -10.95
CA VAL A 65 -3.98 9.94 -10.54
C VAL A 65 -4.95 8.78 -10.76
N VAL A 66 -4.83 8.03 -11.86
CA VAL A 66 -5.65 6.84 -12.12
C VAL A 66 -5.38 5.75 -11.07
N GLY A 67 -4.11 5.50 -10.74
CA GLY A 67 -3.71 4.53 -9.71
C GLY A 67 -4.24 4.90 -8.34
N LEU A 68 -4.08 6.15 -7.92
CA LEU A 68 -4.57 6.63 -6.62
C LEU A 68 -6.09 6.56 -6.49
N ARG A 69 -6.85 6.73 -7.58
CA ARG A 69 -8.31 6.57 -7.56
C ARG A 69 -8.77 5.12 -7.36
N ARG A 70 -7.93 4.13 -7.67
CA ARG A 70 -8.25 2.70 -7.49
C ARG A 70 -8.06 2.23 -6.04
N ILE A 71 -7.31 2.99 -5.24
CA ILE A 71 -7.06 2.71 -3.82
C ILE A 71 -8.26 3.12 -2.95
N ARG A 72 -9.28 3.75 -3.54
CA ARG A 72 -10.44 4.33 -2.85
C ARG A 72 -11.75 3.74 -3.33
#